data_AF-V4RIQ7-F1
#
_entry.id   AF-V4RIQ7-F1
#
_cell.length_a   1.000
_cell.length_b   1.000
_cell.length_c   1.000
_cell.angle_alpha   90.00
_cell.angle_beta   90.00
_cell.angle_gamma   90.00
#
_symmetry.space_group_name_H-M   'P 1'
#
loop_
_entity.id
_entity.type
_entity.pdbx_description
1 polymer ?
#
loop_
_entity_poly.entity_id
_entity_poly.type
_entity_poly.pdbx_seq_one_letter_code
_entity_poly.pdbx_strand_id
1 'polypeptide(L)'
;MSSDKYDAFLIRFNGTNYSAWAFHFKIFVKGKDLWGHVDGRKPALDKDIDQDGHAKWEVKDAQIMAWILGSVESNFILNLRPFKTAAGMWNHLKKLYNQTNTA
;
A
#
# COMPACT_ATOMS: atom_id res chain seq x y z
N MET A 1 -1.41 -0.12 28.04
CA MET A 1 -0.88 -1.09 27.05
C MET A 1 -1.80 -1.07 25.84
N SER A 2 -1.26 -0.79 24.66
CA SER A 2 -1.80 -1.20 23.36
C SER A 2 -0.80 -0.74 22.30
N SER A 3 0.32 -1.44 22.21
CA SER A 3 1.28 -1.28 21.10
C SER A 3 0.76 -1.89 19.79
N ASP A 4 -0.47 -2.44 19.80
CA ASP A 4 -0.99 -3.31 18.74
C ASP A 4 -1.57 -2.60 17.51
N LYS A 5 -1.24 -1.34 17.24
CA LYS A 5 -1.79 -0.65 16.05
C LYS A 5 -0.93 -0.75 14.79
N TYR A 6 0.33 -1.18 14.89
CA TYR A 6 1.25 -1.23 13.75
C TYR A 6 2.16 -2.46 13.66
N ASP A 7 2.07 -3.42 14.59
CA ASP A 7 2.86 -4.67 14.56
C ASP A 7 2.47 -5.65 13.42
N ALA A 8 1.58 -5.24 12.52
CA ALA A 8 1.04 -6.09 11.45
C ALA A 8 2.02 -6.33 10.27
N PHE A 9 3.21 -5.74 10.28
CA PHE A 9 4.23 -6.00 9.25
C PHE A 9 5.43 -6.75 9.83
N LEU A 10 5.27 -8.07 9.96
CA LEU A 10 6.37 -8.99 10.31
C LEU A 10 7.57 -8.89 9.34
N ILE A 11 7.35 -8.40 8.12
CA ILE A 11 8.39 -8.17 7.13
C ILE A 11 8.40 -6.69 6.78
N ARG A 12 9.45 -5.99 7.21
CA ARG A 12 9.75 -4.62 6.80
C ARG A 12 10.51 -4.65 5.48
N PHE A 13 10.06 -3.90 4.49
CA PHE A 13 10.73 -3.78 3.20
C PHE A 13 12.00 -2.93 3.32
N ASN A 14 13.14 -3.48 2.90
CA ASN A 14 14.47 -2.87 3.02
C ASN A 14 15.20 -2.71 1.66
N GLY A 15 14.50 -2.93 0.55
CA GLY A 15 15.08 -2.84 -0.80
C GLY A 15 15.51 -4.16 -1.41
N THR A 16 15.83 -5.19 -0.62
CA THR A 16 16.29 -6.50 -1.14
C THR A 16 15.25 -7.61 -0.98
N ASN A 17 14.28 -7.44 -0.08
CA ASN A 17 13.28 -8.46 0.24
C ASN A 17 11.91 -8.24 -0.42
N TYR A 18 11.87 -7.59 -1.60
CA TYR A 18 10.62 -7.17 -2.24
C TYR A 18 9.62 -8.31 -2.42
N SER A 19 10.03 -9.47 -2.93
CA SER A 19 9.11 -10.59 -3.17
C SER A 19 8.42 -11.10 -1.89
N ALA A 20 9.18 -11.22 -0.79
CA ALA A 20 8.64 -11.67 0.49
C ALA A 20 7.70 -10.64 1.10
N TRP A 21 8.11 -9.37 1.12
CA TRP A 21 7.28 -8.26 1.59
C TRP A 21 5.99 -8.15 0.76
N ALA A 22 6.10 -8.17 -0.57
CA ALA A 22 4.96 -8.00 -1.47
C ALA A 22 3.96 -9.15 -1.34
N PHE A 23 4.44 -10.39 -1.17
CA PHE A 23 3.59 -11.55 -0.91
C PHE A 23 2.80 -11.38 0.40
N HIS A 24 3.48 -11.03 1.50
CA HIS A 24 2.85 -10.84 2.79
C HIS A 24 1.87 -9.66 2.80
N PHE A 25 2.27 -8.51 2.27
CA PHE A 25 1.43 -7.31 2.15
C PHE A 25 0.16 -7.60 1.35
N LYS A 26 0.27 -8.33 0.24
CA LYS A 26 -0.88 -8.72 -0.58
C LYS A 26 -1.88 -9.60 0.17
N ILE A 27 -1.41 -10.57 0.96
CA ILE A 27 -2.29 -11.42 1.78
C ILE A 27 -3.00 -10.56 2.83
N PHE A 28 -2.26 -9.71 3.53
CA PHE A 28 -2.81 -8.82 4.55
C PHE A 28 -3.93 -7.92 3.99
N VAL A 29 -3.68 -7.22 2.88
CA VAL A 29 -4.67 -6.32 2.27
C VAL A 29 -5.86 -7.09 1.69
N LYS A 30 -5.64 -8.29 1.14
CA LYS A 30 -6.74 -9.19 0.71
C LYS A 30 -7.62 -9.63 1.89
N GLY A 31 -7.02 -9.94 3.04
CA GLY A 31 -7.76 -10.28 4.26
C GLY A 31 -8.64 -9.13 4.79
N LYS A 32 -8.44 -7.91 4.30
CA LYS A 32 -9.27 -6.73 4.60
C LYS A 32 -10.27 -6.38 3.49
N ASP A 33 -10.35 -7.16 2.42
CA ASP A 33 -11.13 -6.87 1.19
C ASP A 33 -10.75 -5.53 0.49
N LEU A 34 -9.51 -5.05 0.68
CA LEU A 34 -9.06 -3.77 0.14
C LEU A 34 -8.13 -3.90 -1.07
N TRP A 35 -7.80 -5.11 -1.52
CA TRP A 35 -6.83 -5.32 -2.60
C TRP A 35 -7.23 -4.65 -3.92
N GLY A 36 -8.54 -4.49 -4.16
CA GLY A 36 -9.07 -3.77 -5.32
C GLY A 36 -8.59 -2.31 -5.44
N HIS A 37 -8.24 -1.66 -4.32
CA HIS A 37 -7.65 -0.32 -4.33
C HIS A 37 -6.20 -0.33 -4.81
N VAL A 38 -5.46 -1.42 -4.54
CA VAL A 38 -4.03 -1.55 -4.88
C VAL A 38 -3.84 -1.96 -6.33
N ASP A 39 -4.64 -2.90 -6.83
CA ASP A 39 -4.57 -3.37 -8.22
C ASP A 39 -5.44 -2.57 -9.20
N GLY A 40 -6.14 -1.56 -8.71
CA GLY A 40 -6.93 -0.62 -9.51
C GLY A 40 -8.32 -1.13 -9.93
N ARG A 41 -8.75 -2.32 -9.49
CA ARG A 41 -10.10 -2.84 -9.79
C ARG A 41 -11.23 -2.07 -9.12
N LYS A 42 -10.94 -1.35 -8.03
CA LYS A 42 -11.88 -0.46 -7.33
C LYS A 42 -11.34 0.98 -7.44
N PRO A 43 -11.46 1.65 -8.60
CA PRO A 43 -11.02 3.03 -8.75
C PRO A 43 -11.89 3.97 -7.91
N ALA A 44 -11.39 5.19 -7.66
CA ALA A 44 -12.18 6.22 -7.00
C ALA A 44 -13.42 6.55 -7.83
N LEU A 45 -14.56 6.73 -7.15
CA LEU A 45 -15.77 7.26 -7.77
C LEU A 45 -15.55 8.73 -8.16
N ASP A 46 -16.30 9.23 -9.13
CA ASP A 46 -16.27 10.66 -9.42
C ASP A 46 -16.88 11.44 -8.24
N LYS A 47 -16.17 12.48 -7.77
CA LYS A 47 -16.61 13.34 -6.65
C LYS A 47 -17.91 14.06 -6.98
N ASP A 48 -18.12 14.39 -8.25
CA ASP A 48 -19.30 15.13 -8.71
C ASP A 48 -20.54 14.22 -8.84
N ILE A 49 -20.33 12.89 -8.88
CA ILE A 49 -21.40 11.88 -8.98
C ILE A 49 -21.76 11.33 -7.60
N ASP A 50 -20.77 11.00 -6.77
CA ASP A 50 -20.98 10.41 -5.46
C ASP A 50 -19.89 10.88 -4.47
N GLN A 51 -20.15 12.02 -3.84
CA GLN A 51 -19.25 12.63 -2.86
C GLN A 51 -19.01 11.73 -1.64
N ASP A 52 -20.04 11.04 -1.13
CA ASP A 52 -19.93 10.19 0.06
C ASP A 52 -19.18 8.89 -0.27
N GLY A 53 -19.48 8.27 -1.41
CA GLY A 53 -18.73 7.14 -1.93
C GLY A 53 -17.26 7.47 -2.18
N HIS A 54 -16.98 8.66 -2.73
CA HIS A 54 -15.60 9.12 -2.90
C HIS A 54 -14.88 9.30 -1.56
N ALA A 55 -15.50 9.98 -0.58
CA ALA A 55 -14.90 10.18 0.74
C ALA A 55 -14.61 8.84 1.45
N LYS A 56 -15.54 7.88 1.35
CA LYS A 56 -15.34 6.51 1.86
C LYS A 56 -14.20 5.78 1.15
N TRP A 57 -14.04 6.01 -0.15
CA TRP A 57 -12.92 5.47 -0.93
C TRP A 57 -11.58 6.07 -0.47
N GLU A 58 -11.49 7.39 -0.29
CA GLU A 58 -10.28 8.08 0.19
C GLU A 58 -9.82 7.57 1.55
N VAL A 59 -10.75 7.30 2.48
CA VAL A 59 -10.42 6.72 3.80
C VAL A 59 -9.76 5.35 3.65
N LYS A 60 -10.31 4.47 2.81
CA LYS A 60 -9.76 3.13 2.58
C LYS A 60 -8.41 3.18 1.87
N ASP A 61 -8.26 4.07 0.90
CA ASP A 61 -7.00 4.26 0.19
C ASP A 61 -5.91 4.78 1.14
N ALA A 62 -6.23 5.78 1.98
CA ALA A 62 -5.33 6.31 2.99
C ALA A 62 -4.91 5.27 4.04
N GLN A 63 -5.81 4.35 4.43
CA GLN A 63 -5.46 3.22 5.31
C GLN A 63 -4.39 2.34 4.69
N ILE A 64 -4.51 2.02 3.40
CA ILE A 64 -3.51 1.22 2.70
C ILE A 64 -2.21 2.00 2.53
N MET A 65 -2.26 3.31 2.23
CA MET A 65 -1.05 4.14 2.17
C MET A 65 -0.32 4.14 3.53
N ALA A 66 -1.03 4.29 4.64
CA ALA A 66 -0.44 4.22 5.98
C ALA A 66 0.23 2.86 6.24
N TRP A 67 -0.39 1.78 5.79
CA TRP A 67 0.20 0.45 5.85
C TRP A 67 1.45 0.30 4.98
N ILE A 68 1.45 0.79 3.75
CA ILE A 68 2.66 0.80 2.90
C ILE A 68 3.77 1.55 3.64
N LEU A 69 3.52 2.78 4.09
CA LEU A 69 4.50 3.62 4.78
C LEU A 69 5.01 2.99 6.08
N GLY A 70 4.15 2.31 6.84
CA GLY A 70 4.55 1.59 8.05
C GLY A 70 5.37 0.33 7.78
N SER A 71 5.19 -0.27 6.60
CA SER A 71 5.83 -1.53 6.19
C SER A 71 7.16 -1.38 5.46
N VAL A 72 7.59 -0.16 5.14
CA VAL A 72 8.85 0.13 4.43
C VAL A 72 9.84 0.85 5.34
N GLU A 73 11.14 0.75 5.07
CA GLU A 73 12.14 1.58 5.75
C GLU A 73 12.01 3.09 5.43
N SER A 74 12.52 3.92 6.33
CA SER A 74 12.28 5.38 6.32
C SER A 74 12.85 6.09 5.09
N ASN A 75 13.92 5.56 4.51
CA ASN A 75 14.52 6.04 3.25
C ASN A 75 13.56 5.91 2.05
N PHE A 76 12.62 4.96 2.06
CA PHE A 76 11.64 4.80 0.99
C PHE A 76 10.48 5.80 1.08
N ILE A 77 10.17 6.31 2.27
CA ILE A 77 9.03 7.22 2.50
C ILE A 77 9.11 8.47 1.61
N LEU A 78 10.31 9.05 1.46
CA LEU A 78 10.50 10.25 0.63
C LEU A 78 10.22 9.99 -0.85
N ASN A 79 10.56 8.80 -1.34
CA ASN A 79 10.28 8.38 -2.72
C ASN A 79 8.79 8.15 -2.95
N LEU A 80 8.03 7.86 -1.89
CA LEU A 80 6.59 7.63 -1.97
C LEU A 80 5.75 8.91 -1.84
N ARG A 81 6.33 10.02 -1.36
CA ARG A 81 5.65 11.31 -1.17
C ARG A 81 4.88 11.85 -2.38
N PRO A 82 5.36 11.71 -3.64
CA PRO A 82 4.63 12.25 -4.79
C PRO A 82 3.31 11.52 -5.08
N PHE A 83 3.16 10.26 -4.65
CA PHE A 83 1.99 9.45 -4.98
C PHE A 83 0.79 9.81 -4.10
N LYS A 84 -0.37 9.95 -4.74
CA LYS A 84 -1.62 10.33 -4.08
C LYS A 84 -2.55 9.16 -3.80
N THR A 85 -2.16 7.96 -4.22
CA THR A 85 -2.97 6.75 -4.05
C THR A 85 -2.12 5.56 -3.62
N ALA A 86 -2.75 4.61 -2.93
CA ALA A 86 -2.12 3.34 -2.59
C ALA A 86 -1.64 2.58 -3.83
N ALA A 87 -2.44 2.56 -4.90
CA ALA A 87 -2.05 1.98 -6.19
C ALA A 87 -0.79 2.63 -6.76
N GLY A 88 -0.67 3.96 -6.68
CA GLY A 88 0.51 4.70 -7.14
C GLY A 88 1.77 4.29 -6.38
N MET A 89 1.71 4.28 -5.04
CA MET A 89 2.82 3.85 -4.19
C MET A 89 3.23 2.39 -4.48
N TRP A 90 2.25 1.48 -4.56
CA TRP A 90 2.48 0.08 -4.83
C TRP A 90 3.14 -0.16 -6.19
N ASN A 91 2.62 0.47 -7.25
CA ASN A 91 3.14 0.32 -8.60
C ASN A 91 4.55 0.87 -8.74
N HIS A 92 4.89 1.95 -8.02
CA HIS A 92 6.24 2.48 -7.98
C HIS A 92 7.22 1.49 -7.35
N LEU A 93 6.91 0.97 -6.15
CA LEU A 93 7.74 -0.05 -5.48
C LEU A 93 7.88 -1.31 -6.35
N LYS A 94 6.77 -1.76 -6.95
CA LYS A 94 6.80 -2.89 -7.88
C LYS A 94 7.73 -2.62 -9.06
N LYS A 95 7.64 -1.46 -9.70
CA LYS A 95 8.48 -1.13 -10.85
C LYS A 95 9.97 -1.16 -10.50
N LEU A 96 10.35 -0.62 -9.34
CA LEU A 96 11.75 -0.50 -8.94
C LEU A 96 12.35 -1.83 -8.46
N TYR A 97 11.59 -2.64 -7.73
CA TYR A 97 12.15 -3.76 -6.96
C TYR A 97 11.64 -5.14 -7.37
N ASN A 98 10.62 -5.23 -8.23
CA ASN A 98 10.17 -6.52 -8.78
C ASN A 98 11.15 -7.12 -9.80
N GLN A 99 12.18 -6.37 -10.22
CA GLN A 99 13.19 -6.81 -11.18
C GLN A 99 14.48 -7.33 -10.53
N THR A 100 14.68 -7.11 -9.22
CA THR A 100 16.00 -7.31 -8.57
C THR A 100 16.15 -8.67 -7.88
N ASN A 101 15.16 -9.57 -7.96
CA ASN A 101 15.21 -10.91 -7.33
C ASN A 101 15.57 -12.05 -8.30
N THR A 102 16.31 -11.75 -9.37
CA THR A 102 17.17 -12.74 -10.02
C THR A 102 18.58 -12.58 -9.47
N ALA A 103 18.81 -13.16 -8.30
CA ALA A 103 20.16 -13.52 -7.84
C ALA A 103 20.35 -15.02 -8.08
#